data_AF-A0A662HLU2-F1
#
_entry.id   AF-A0A662HLU2-F1
#
_cell.length_a   1.000
_cell.length_b   1.000
_cell.length_c   1.000
_cell.angle_alpha   90.00
_cell.angle_beta   90.00
_cell.angle_gamma   90.00
#
_symmetry.space_group_name_H-M   'P 1'
#
loop_
_entity.id
_entity.type
_entity.pdbx_description
1 polymer ?
#
loop_
_entity_poly.entity_id
_entity_poly.type
_entity_poly.pdbx_seq_one_letter_code
_entity_poly.pdbx_strand_id
1 'polypeptide(L)'
;MVKRGRWELKRENGVLRLYRGGKLVAEGIEEILDIIKKCPKCGQPAVSAYVSGLGYIYAWHLADNGKKHAWYIGPAKEPWLEILEVLRRKEITLTKRDREILYKVYVKKVKATPEERRRAREILELVLRASKVVVYA
;
A
#
# COMPACT_ATOMS: atom_id res chain seq x y z
N MET A 1 19.63 -26.64 -0.59
CA MET A 1 18.87 -25.38 -0.78
C MET A 1 17.39 -25.66 -0.56
N VAL A 2 16.79 -25.21 0.56
CA VAL A 2 15.34 -25.28 0.74
C VAL A 2 14.72 -24.39 -0.35
N LYS A 3 14.02 -24.97 -1.33
CA LYS A 3 13.26 -24.21 -2.33
C LYS A 3 12.27 -23.36 -1.53
N ARG A 4 12.54 -22.05 -1.42
CA ARG A 4 11.61 -21.10 -0.81
C ARG A 4 10.31 -21.22 -1.59
N GLY A 5 9.29 -21.84 -0.99
CA GLY A 5 7.98 -22.03 -1.63
C GLY A 5 7.44 -20.70 -2.16
N ARG A 6 6.74 -20.76 -3.28
CA ARG A 6 6.02 -19.60 -3.82
C ARG A 6 4.96 -19.16 -2.81
N TRP A 7 4.65 -17.87 -2.82
CA TRP A 7 3.52 -17.36 -2.07
C TRP A 7 2.22 -17.83 -2.73
N GLU A 8 1.30 -18.29 -1.90
CA GLU A 8 -0.06 -18.62 -2.30
C GLU A 8 -1.01 -17.77 -1.46
N LEU A 9 -1.90 -17.02 -2.10
CA LEU A 9 -2.88 -16.19 -1.43
C LEU A 9 -4.26 -16.75 -1.74
N LYS A 10 -5.05 -17.00 -0.70
CA LYS A 10 -6.40 -17.56 -0.80
C LYS A 10 -7.37 -16.72 0.02
N ARG A 11 -8.63 -16.69 -0.41
CA ARG A 11 -9.73 -16.14 0.37
C ARG A 11 -10.57 -17.31 0.86
N GLU A 12 -10.65 -17.47 2.17
CA GLU A 12 -11.31 -18.60 2.82
C GLU A 12 -12.22 -18.04 3.93
N ASN A 13 -13.51 -18.37 3.90
CA ASN A 13 -14.52 -17.81 4.82
C ASN A 13 -14.50 -16.27 4.89
N GLY A 14 -14.22 -15.61 3.76
CA GLY A 14 -14.12 -14.15 3.67
C GLY A 14 -12.80 -13.55 4.16
N VAL A 15 -11.88 -14.35 4.71
CA VAL A 15 -10.58 -13.88 5.22
C VAL A 15 -9.48 -14.18 4.21
N LEU A 16 -8.58 -13.20 3.99
CA LEU A 16 -7.37 -13.41 3.18
C LEU A 16 -6.33 -14.18 3.99
N ARG A 17 -5.75 -15.21 3.38
CA ARG A 17 -4.73 -16.08 3.99
C ARG A 17 -3.54 -16.25 3.06
N LEU A 18 -2.36 -15.96 3.57
CA LEU A 18 -1.10 -16.12 2.86
C LEU A 18 -0.40 -17.40 3.31
N TYR A 19 -0.02 -18.23 2.35
CA TYR A 19 0.70 -19.48 2.55
C TYR A 19 2.05 -19.45 1.87
N ARG A 20 2.98 -20.25 2.42
CA ARG A 20 4.28 -20.52 1.82
C ARG A 20 4.60 -21.99 1.88
N GLY A 21 4.64 -22.66 0.73
CA GLY A 21 4.87 -24.10 0.67
C GLY A 21 3.84 -24.89 1.50
N GLY A 22 2.56 -24.53 1.37
CA GLY A 22 1.45 -25.15 2.09
C GLY A 22 1.25 -24.73 3.55
N LYS A 23 2.18 -23.98 4.16
CA LYS A 23 2.03 -23.48 5.55
C LYS A 23 1.42 -22.09 5.57
N LEU A 24 0.40 -21.88 6.40
CA LEU A 24 -0.17 -20.56 6.67
C LEU A 24 0.90 -19.69 7.37
N VAL A 25 1.09 -18.46 6.87
CA VAL A 25 2.10 -17.53 7.41
C VAL A 25 1.53 -16.20 7.91
N ALA A 26 0.34 -15.81 7.44
CA ALA A 26 -0.34 -14.57 7.84
C ALA A 26 -1.81 -14.64 7.45
N GLU A 27 -2.64 -13.97 8.26
CA GLU A 27 -4.07 -13.82 8.03
C GLU A 27 -4.45 -12.34 8.02
N GLY A 28 -5.38 -11.96 7.14
CA GLY A 28 -5.81 -10.58 7.00
C GLY A 28 -4.83 -9.71 6.22
N ILE A 29 -5.33 -8.59 5.70
CA ILE A 29 -4.58 -7.77 4.74
C ILE A 29 -3.32 -7.13 5.35
N GLU A 30 -3.38 -6.73 6.61
CA GLU A 30 -2.30 -6.01 7.29
C GLU A 30 -1.08 -6.92 7.55
N GLU A 31 -1.28 -8.09 8.17
CA GLU A 31 -0.20 -9.06 8.42
C GLU A 31 0.45 -9.53 7.11
N ILE A 32 -0.38 -9.76 6.09
CA ILE A 32 0.09 -10.16 4.77
C ILE A 32 1.01 -9.08 4.19
N LEU A 33 0.60 -7.81 4.25
CA LEU A 33 1.38 -6.68 3.77
C LEU A 33 2.70 -6.53 4.54
N ASP A 34 2.72 -6.75 5.84
CA ASP A 34 3.94 -6.69 6.67
C ASP A 34 5.02 -7.71 6.26
N ILE A 35 4.59 -8.82 5.63
CA ILE A 35 5.49 -9.83 5.07
C ILE A 35 5.89 -9.45 3.64
N ILE A 36 4.92 -9.27 2.75
CA ILE A 36 5.19 -9.18 1.30
C ILE A 36 5.77 -7.82 0.88
N LYS A 37 5.57 -6.75 1.68
CA LYS A 37 6.18 -5.44 1.44
C LYS A 37 7.68 -5.45 1.71
N LYS A 38 8.22 -6.43 2.42
CA LYS A 38 9.65 -6.43 2.78
C LYS A 38 10.47 -7.15 1.72
N CYS A 39 11.56 -6.51 1.33
CA CYS A 39 12.51 -7.06 0.38
C CYS A 39 13.14 -8.34 0.95
N PRO A 40 13.04 -9.49 0.26
CA PRO A 40 13.58 -10.76 0.76
C PRO A 40 15.11 -10.81 0.80
N LYS A 41 15.79 -9.79 0.25
CA LYS A 41 17.25 -9.66 0.25
C LYS A 41 17.78 -8.81 1.40
N CYS A 42 17.08 -7.72 1.75
CA CYS A 42 17.61 -6.71 2.68
C CYS A 42 16.60 -6.21 3.73
N GLY A 43 15.36 -6.72 3.74
CA GLY A 43 14.34 -6.37 4.72
C GLY A 43 13.65 -5.02 4.52
N GLN A 44 14.23 -4.12 3.72
CA GLN A 44 13.66 -2.80 3.43
C GLN A 44 12.27 -2.88 2.79
N PRO A 45 11.36 -1.95 3.11
CA PRO A 45 10.01 -1.96 2.57
C PRO A 45 9.97 -1.56 1.09
N ALA A 46 8.96 -2.04 0.37
CA ALA A 46 8.67 -1.65 -0.99
C ALA A 46 8.28 -0.17 -1.05
N VAL A 47 8.83 0.53 -2.04
CA VAL A 47 8.42 1.89 -2.40
C VAL A 47 7.21 1.88 -3.31
N SER A 48 7.07 0.85 -4.16
CA SER A 48 5.95 0.71 -5.07
C SER A 48 5.80 -0.72 -5.58
N ALA A 49 4.69 -1.00 -6.26
CA ALA A 49 4.40 -2.27 -6.91
C ALA A 49 3.80 -2.08 -8.32
N TYR A 50 4.12 -3.01 -9.23
CA TYR A 50 3.69 -2.98 -10.63
C TYR A 50 3.32 -4.38 -11.14
N VAL A 51 2.58 -4.43 -12.25
CA VAL A 51 2.28 -5.66 -12.99
C VAL A 51 3.23 -5.74 -14.18
N SER A 52 3.93 -6.85 -14.34
CA SER A 52 4.79 -7.10 -15.50
C SER A 52 3.95 -7.46 -16.73
N GLY A 53 4.54 -7.38 -17.93
CA GLY A 53 3.87 -7.81 -19.17
C GLY A 53 3.48 -9.30 -19.20
N LEU A 54 3.98 -10.11 -18.26
CA LEU A 54 3.63 -11.53 -18.11
C LEU A 54 2.49 -11.76 -17.09
N GLY A 55 1.85 -10.70 -16.59
CA GLY A 55 0.73 -10.82 -15.65
C GLY A 55 1.15 -11.17 -14.23
N TYR A 56 2.33 -10.74 -13.78
CA TYR A 56 2.83 -10.96 -12.42
C TYR A 56 3.03 -9.66 -11.67
N ILE A 57 2.71 -9.66 -10.37
CA ILE A 57 2.90 -8.52 -9.48
C ILE A 57 4.32 -8.56 -8.90
N TYR A 58 5.00 -7.43 -9.00
CA TYR A 58 6.31 -7.19 -8.41
C TYR A 58 6.26 -5.98 -7.50
N ALA A 59 6.92 -6.09 -6.34
CA ALA A 59 7.27 -4.94 -5.50
C ALA A 59 8.73 -4.57 -5.71
N TRP A 60 9.08 -3.32 -5.44
CA TRP A 60 10.46 -2.84 -5.56
C TRP A 60 10.80 -1.67 -4.63
N HIS A 61 12.09 -1.48 -4.38
CA HIS A 61 12.67 -0.30 -3.74
C HIS A 61 14.09 -0.02 -4.30
N LEU A 62 14.68 1.12 -3.94
CA LEU A 62 16.11 1.39 -4.12
C LEU A 62 16.86 0.99 -2.85
N ALA A 63 17.93 0.21 -2.97
CA ALA A 63 18.81 -0.12 -1.85
C ALA A 63 19.81 1.01 -1.58
N ASP A 64 20.46 0.99 -0.42
CA ASP A 64 21.41 2.04 0.00
C ASP A 64 22.59 2.21 -0.97
N ASN A 65 22.92 1.16 -1.72
CA ASN A 65 23.93 1.19 -2.78
C ASN A 65 23.42 1.71 -4.14
N GLY A 66 22.22 2.30 -4.17
CA GLY A 66 21.56 2.83 -5.36
C GLY A 66 20.95 1.78 -6.30
N LYS A 67 21.15 0.48 -6.04
CA LYS A 67 20.62 -0.58 -6.92
C LYS A 67 19.14 -0.82 -6.66
N LYS A 68 18.37 -1.02 -7.73
CA LYS A 68 16.97 -1.42 -7.65
C LYS A 68 16.84 -2.88 -7.21
N HIS A 69 16.14 -3.10 -6.11
CA HIS A 69 15.68 -4.43 -5.70
C HIS A 69 14.22 -4.59 -6.11
N ALA A 70 13.92 -5.65 -6.87
CA ALA A 70 12.55 -6.04 -7.22
C ALA A 70 12.32 -7.52 -6.87
N TRP A 71 11.13 -7.86 -6.39
CA TRP A 71 10.77 -9.23 -6.08
C TRP A 71 9.32 -9.54 -6.44
N TYR A 72 9.10 -10.80 -6.78
CA TYR A 72 7.80 -11.34 -7.09
C TYR A 72 6.93 -11.43 -5.84
N ILE A 73 5.68 -11.01 -5.97
CA ILE A 73 4.65 -11.13 -4.95
C ILE A 73 3.69 -12.28 -5.30
N GLY A 74 3.04 -12.19 -6.47
CA GLY A 74 1.97 -13.10 -6.87
C GLY A 74 1.51 -12.88 -8.32
N PRO A 75 0.63 -13.72 -8.87
CA PRO A 75 -0.01 -13.47 -10.17
C PRO A 75 -0.98 -12.28 -10.10
N ALA A 76 -1.14 -11.54 -11.20
CA ALA A 76 -2.08 -10.42 -11.31
C ALA A 76 -3.53 -10.91 -11.56
N LYS A 77 -4.08 -11.61 -10.57
CA LYS A 77 -5.46 -12.11 -10.53
C LYS A 77 -5.95 -12.12 -9.09
N GLU A 78 -7.26 -12.20 -8.88
CA GLU A 78 -7.79 -12.34 -7.53
C GLU A 78 -7.22 -13.55 -6.78
N PRO A 79 -6.98 -13.47 -5.46
CA PRO A 79 -7.15 -12.29 -4.57
C PRO A 79 -5.96 -11.32 -4.54
N TRP A 80 -4.93 -11.50 -5.39
CA TRP A 80 -3.71 -10.68 -5.35
C TRP A 80 -3.89 -9.25 -5.86
N LEU A 81 -4.97 -8.96 -6.59
CA LEU A 81 -5.25 -7.60 -7.05
C LEU A 81 -5.59 -6.67 -5.87
N GLU A 82 -6.26 -7.18 -4.83
CA GLU A 82 -6.50 -6.43 -3.59
C GLU A 82 -5.19 -6.01 -2.92
N ILE A 83 -4.23 -6.93 -2.86
CA ILE A 83 -2.88 -6.67 -2.35
C ILE A 83 -2.16 -5.62 -3.20
N LEU A 84 -2.21 -5.75 -4.52
CA LEU A 84 -1.62 -4.76 -5.43
C LEU A 84 -2.22 -3.38 -5.22
N GLU A 85 -3.53 -3.29 -5.04
CA GLU A 85 -4.22 -2.03 -4.80
C GLU A 85 -3.67 -1.35 -3.56
N VAL A 86 -3.57 -2.06 -2.43
CA VAL A 86 -3.03 -1.48 -1.19
C VAL A 86 -1.54 -1.14 -1.30
N LEU A 87 -0.76 -1.92 -2.04
CA LEU A 87 0.66 -1.62 -2.30
C LEU A 87 0.88 -0.37 -3.16
N ARG A 88 -0.07 -0.03 -4.04
CA ARG A 88 0.00 1.18 -4.88
C ARG A 88 -0.41 2.44 -4.16
N ARG A 89 -1.25 2.31 -3.14
CA ARG A 89 -1.72 3.44 -2.34
C ARG A 89 -0.58 4.00 -1.49
N LYS A 90 -0.36 5.32 -1.58
CA LYS A 90 0.73 6.01 -0.86
C LYS A 90 0.35 6.24 0.61
N GLU A 91 1.34 6.21 1.49
CA GLU A 91 1.19 6.84 2.80
C GLU A 91 1.21 8.35 2.60
N ILE A 92 0.21 9.04 3.13
CA ILE A 92 0.15 10.50 3.08
C ILE A 92 0.23 11.04 4.50
N THR A 93 1.02 12.10 4.66
CA THR A 93 1.06 12.89 5.89
C THR A 93 0.29 14.17 5.63
N LEU A 94 -0.72 14.44 6.46
CA LEU A 94 -1.44 15.72 6.40
C LEU A 94 -0.75 16.72 7.33
N THR A 95 -0.43 17.89 6.80
CA THR A 95 0.13 18.98 7.62
C THR A 95 -0.94 19.60 8.51
N LYS A 96 -0.52 20.36 9.54
CA LYS A 96 -1.45 21.17 10.37
C LYS A 96 -2.32 22.09 9.51
N ARG A 97 -1.73 22.69 8.47
CA ARG A 97 -2.44 23.55 7.51
C ARG A 97 -3.47 22.77 6.68
N ASP A 98 -3.13 21.56 6.21
CA ASP A 98 -4.09 20.71 5.48
C ASP A 98 -5.29 20.37 6.37
N ARG A 99 -5.06 20.07 7.65
CA ARG A 99 -6.11 19.81 8.64
C ARG A 99 -6.99 21.03 8.89
N GLU A 100 -6.40 22.21 9.05
CA GLU A 100 -7.15 23.47 9.21
C GLU A 100 -8.03 23.77 7.99
N ILE A 101 -7.51 23.57 6.78
CA ILE A 101 -8.25 23.74 5.52
C ILE A 101 -9.42 22.75 5.45
N LEU A 102 -9.19 21.46 5.71
CA LEU A 102 -10.24 20.44 5.71
C LEU A 102 -11.35 20.78 6.74
N TYR A 103 -10.95 21.18 7.95
CA TYR A 103 -11.88 21.55 9.01
C TYR A 103 -12.69 22.80 8.64
N LYS A 104 -12.04 23.82 8.06
CA LYS A 104 -12.69 25.05 7.59
C LYS A 104 -13.71 24.78 6.49
N VAL A 105 -13.35 23.97 5.49
CA VAL A 105 -14.16 23.70 4.29
C VAL A 105 -15.29 22.70 4.57
N TYR A 106 -15.00 21.56 5.18
CA TYR A 106 -15.95 20.45 5.30
C TYR A 106 -16.71 20.42 6.64
N VAL A 107 -16.09 20.88 7.73
CA VAL A 107 -16.70 20.83 9.07
C VAL A 107 -17.38 22.14 9.43
N LYS A 108 -16.63 23.24 9.53
CA LYS A 108 -17.15 24.56 9.90
C LYS A 108 -17.97 25.22 8.79
N LYS A 109 -17.76 24.83 7.53
CA LYS A 109 -18.45 25.39 6.33
C LYS A 109 -18.44 26.93 6.29
N VAL A 110 -17.37 27.54 6.81
CA VAL A 110 -17.18 29.00 6.82
C VAL A 110 -16.64 29.48 5.47
N LYS A 111 -16.53 30.81 5.26
CA LYS A 111 -15.96 31.40 4.03
C LYS A 111 -14.50 30.95 3.83
N ALA A 112 -14.34 29.84 3.11
CA ALA A 112 -13.08 29.36 2.57
C ALA A 112 -12.85 29.96 1.17
N THR A 113 -11.61 30.34 0.88
CA THR A 113 -11.23 30.89 -0.42
C THR A 113 -11.32 29.82 -1.52
N PRO A 114 -11.38 30.20 -2.81
CA PRO A 114 -11.34 29.24 -3.92
C PRO A 114 -10.11 28.31 -3.85
N GLU A 115 -8.95 28.81 -3.45
CA GLU A 115 -7.71 28.05 -3.29
C GLU A 115 -7.81 27.03 -2.16
N GLU A 116 -8.38 27.41 -1.01
CA GLU A 116 -8.62 26.51 0.11
C GLU A 116 -9.60 25.39 -0.27
N ARG A 117 -10.65 25.71 -1.04
CA ARG A 117 -11.60 24.70 -1.54
C ARG A 117 -10.94 23.75 -2.54
N ARG A 118 -10.08 24.27 -3.44
CA ARG A 118 -9.31 23.44 -4.37
C ARG A 118 -8.37 22.51 -3.62
N ARG A 119 -7.61 23.06 -2.66
CA ARG A 119 -6.69 22.28 -1.82
C ARG A 119 -7.42 21.23 -1.00
N ALA A 120 -8.58 21.55 -0.43
CA ALA A 120 -9.40 20.58 0.32
C ALA A 120 -9.82 19.38 -0.54
N ARG A 121 -10.22 19.63 -1.80
CA ARG A 121 -10.55 18.55 -2.76
C ARG A 121 -9.33 17.70 -3.11
N GLU A 122 -8.19 18.33 -3.39
CA GLU A 122 -6.92 17.61 -3.63
C GLU A 122 -6.55 16.71 -2.45
N ILE A 123 -6.65 17.22 -1.22
CA ILE A 123 -6.38 16.44 -0.01
C ILE A 123 -7.38 15.27 0.12
N LEU A 124 -8.66 15.49 -0.14
CA LEU A 124 -9.68 14.44 -0.09
C LEU A 124 -9.38 13.32 -1.10
N GLU A 125 -9.00 13.67 -2.33
CA GLU A 125 -8.60 12.70 -3.35
C GLU A 125 -7.34 11.91 -2.95
N LEU A 126 -6.37 12.59 -2.34
CA LEU A 126 -5.18 11.93 -1.80
C LEU A 126 -5.55 10.95 -0.68
N VAL A 127 -6.43 11.34 0.24
CA VAL A 127 -6.92 10.50 1.36
C VAL A 127 -7.64 9.27 0.84
N LEU A 128 -8.55 9.43 -0.13
CA LEU A 128 -9.30 8.31 -0.71
C LEU A 128 -8.40 7.31 -1.44
N ARG A 129 -7.20 7.74 -1.85
CA ARG A 129 -6.18 6.90 -2.52
C ARG A 129 -5.04 6.50 -1.60
N ALA A 130 -5.10 6.82 -0.31
CA ALA A 130 -4.04 6.53 0.65
C ALA A 130 -4.17 5.11 1.23
N SER A 131 -3.03 4.47 1.52
CA SER A 131 -3.00 3.18 2.24
C SER A 131 -3.04 3.41 3.74
N LYS A 132 -2.47 4.53 4.17
CA LYS A 132 -2.43 4.99 5.56
C LYS A 132 -2.41 6.52 5.55
N VAL A 133 -3.17 7.12 6.44
CA VAL A 133 -3.17 8.57 6.67
C VAL A 133 -2.59 8.80 8.06
N VAL A 134 -1.46 9.51 8.12
CA VAL A 134 -0.86 9.91 9.40
C VAL A 134 -1.23 11.37 9.67
N VAL A 135 -1.82 11.60 10.84
CA VAL A 135 -2.20 12.93 11.33
C VAL A 135 -1.40 13.19 12.60
N TYR A 136 -0.45 14.12 12.54
CA TYR A 136 0.28 14.57 13.73
C TYR A 136 -0.59 15.58 14.50
N ALA A 137 -0.63 15.43 15.83
CA ALA A 137 -1.46 16.21 16.73
C ALA A 137 -0.99 17.67 16.86
#